data_AF-A0A086J345-F1
#
_entry.id   AF-A0A086J345-F1
#
_cell.length_a   1.000
_cell.length_b   1.000
_cell.length_c   1.000
_cell.angle_alpha   90.00
_cell.angle_beta   90.00
_cell.angle_gamma   90.00
#
_symmetry.space_group_name_H-M   'P 1'
#
loop_
_entity.id
_entity.type
_entity.pdbx_description
1 polymer ?
#
loop_
_entity_poly.entity_id
_entity_poly.type
_entity_poly.pdbx_seq_one_letter_code
_entity_poly.pdbx_strand_id
1 'polypeptide(L)'
;VNTFFFMKFYCSLCRAGIKYKTPRGWIDHVRGTKHKERRATILKPQTYKEIEEMRRQRLITKEECTEIKEAIRETESLTEIKSKVISILENSLIKIAQNILK
;
A
#
# COMPACT_ATOMS: atom_id res chain seq x y z
N VAL A 1 27.45 -0.16 -30.82
CA VAL A 1 26.14 -0.74 -30.42
C VAL A 1 25.99 -0.52 -28.92
N ASN A 2 25.20 0.48 -28.50
CA ASN A 2 25.00 0.78 -27.07
C ASN A 2 24.02 -0.23 -26.46
N THR A 3 24.55 -1.34 -25.96
CA THR A 3 23.80 -2.33 -25.18
C THR A 3 23.48 -1.74 -23.80
N PHE A 4 22.38 -0.99 -23.72
CA PHE A 4 21.78 -0.65 -22.44
C PHE A 4 21.36 -1.96 -21.73
N PHE A 5 22.09 -2.37 -20.69
CA PHE A 5 21.72 -3.49 -19.83
C PHE A 5 20.47 -3.11 -19.01
N PHE A 6 19.28 -3.40 -19.54
CA PHE A 6 18.04 -3.29 -18.78
C PHE A 6 17.93 -4.49 -17.84
N MET A 7 17.80 -4.23 -16.53
CA MET A 7 17.42 -5.28 -15.59
C MET A 7 15.91 -5.52 -15.74
N LYS A 8 15.54 -6.76 -16.06
CA LYS A 8 14.15 -7.19 -16.14
C LYS A 8 13.72 -7.67 -14.76
N PHE A 9 12.93 -6.87 -14.06
CA PHE A 9 12.29 -7.28 -12.81
C PHE A 9 10.83 -7.63 -13.07
N TYR A 10 10.33 -8.71 -12.48
CA TYR A 10 8.91 -9.04 -12.54
C TYR A 10 8.26 -8.66 -11.21
N CYS A 11 7.20 -7.86 -11.28
CA CYS A 11 6.39 -7.55 -10.11
C CYS A 11 5.20 -8.50 -10.05
N SER A 12 5.23 -9.44 -9.11
CA SER A 12 4.14 -10.40 -8.87
C SER A 12 2.82 -9.71 -8.51
N LEU A 13 2.89 -8.60 -7.76
CA LEU A 13 1.71 -7.80 -7.37
C LEU A 13 1.10 -7.04 -8.56
N CYS A 14 1.92 -6.54 -9.49
CA CYS A 14 1.43 -5.83 -10.67
C CYS A 14 1.23 -6.73 -11.88
N ARG A 15 1.66 -8.00 -11.80
CA ARG A 15 1.76 -8.99 -12.90
C ARG A 15 2.41 -8.42 -14.16
N ALA A 16 3.33 -7.49 -13.99
CA ALA A 16 3.98 -6.76 -15.07
C ALA A 16 5.48 -7.04 -15.07
N GLY A 17 6.02 -7.34 -16.25
CA GLY A 17 7.46 -7.31 -16.49
C GLY A 17 7.91 -5.87 -16.58
N ILE A 18 8.73 -5.44 -15.62
CA ILE A 18 9.15 -4.05 -15.51
C ILE A 18 10.62 -3.94 -15.87
N LYS A 19 10.87 -3.20 -16.96
CA LYS A 19 12.20 -2.93 -17.47
C LYS A 19 12.68 -1.63 -16.83
N TYR A 20 13.61 -1.74 -15.90
CA TYR A 20 14.28 -0.57 -15.34
C TYR A 20 15.73 -0.51 -15.80
N LYS A 21 16.19 0.70 -16.13
CA LYS A 21 17.59 0.96 -16.50
C LYS A 21 18.53 0.87 -15.30
N THR A 22 18.00 0.97 -14.08
CA THR A 22 18.76 0.97 -12.83
C THR A 22 17.94 0.31 -11.71
N PRO A 23 18.59 -0.23 -10.65
CA PRO A 23 17.91 -0.69 -9.43
C PRO A 23 17.03 0.38 -8.78
N ARG A 24 17.36 1.66 -8.95
CA ARG A 24 16.56 2.81 -8.49
C ARG A 24 15.14 2.77 -9.06
N GLY A 25 14.99 2.44 -10.34
CA GLY A 25 13.67 2.35 -10.97
C GLY A 25 12.77 1.27 -10.37
N TRP A 26 13.36 0.15 -9.91
CA TRP A 26 12.61 -0.88 -9.18
C TRP A 26 12.19 -0.39 -7.79
N ILE A 27 13.05 0.35 -7.09
CA ILE A 27 12.71 0.95 -5.80
C ILE A 27 11.56 1.97 -5.98
N ASP A 28 11.63 2.80 -7.01
CA ASP A 28 10.59 3.79 -7.33
C ASP A 28 9.26 3.11 -7.69
N HIS A 29 9.29 1.97 -8.40
CA HIS A 29 8.12 1.14 -8.65
C HIS A 29 7.41 0.73 -7.35
N VAL A 30 8.16 0.10 -6.45
CA VAL A 30 7.64 -0.45 -5.18
C VAL A 30 7.13 0.67 -4.28
N ARG A 31 7.76 1.86 -4.35
CA ARG A 31 7.35 3.04 -3.59
C ARG A 31 6.19 3.82 -4.20
N GLY A 32 5.87 3.58 -5.47
CA GLY A 32 4.81 4.27 -6.20
C GLY A 32 3.41 4.05 -5.59
N THR A 33 2.58 5.09 -5.63
CA THR A 33 1.21 5.09 -5.08
C THR A 33 0.38 3.93 -5.61
N LYS A 34 0.38 3.71 -6.93
CA LYS A 34 -0.34 2.58 -7.56
C LYS A 34 0.10 1.20 -7.06
N HIS A 35 1.38 1.01 -6.76
CA HIS A 35 1.88 -0.26 -6.22
C HIS A 35 1.44 -0.43 -4.77
N LYS A 36 1.52 0.64 -3.96
CA LYS A 36 1.05 0.65 -2.57
C LYS A 36 -0.45 0.41 -2.47
N GLU A 37 -1.24 1.05 -3.32
CA GLU A 37 -2.69 0.85 -3.44
C GLU A 37 -2.99 -0.59 -3.81
N ARG A 38 -2.37 -1.13 -4.86
CA ARG A 38 -2.54 -2.55 -5.22
C ARG A 38 -2.09 -3.50 -4.12
N ARG A 39 -0.98 -3.20 -3.43
CA ARG A 39 -0.50 -4.00 -2.30
C ARG A 39 -1.52 -3.99 -1.17
N ALA A 40 -2.09 -2.84 -0.82
CA ALA A 40 -3.16 -2.74 0.16
C ALA A 40 -4.42 -3.49 -0.31
N THR A 41 -4.83 -3.31 -1.55
CA THR A 41 -6.03 -3.96 -2.13
C THR A 41 -5.87 -5.44 -2.40
N ILE A 42 -4.66 -6.00 -2.49
CA ILE A 42 -4.44 -7.45 -2.68
C ILE A 42 -4.18 -8.14 -1.34
N LEU A 43 -3.37 -7.54 -0.46
CA LEU A 43 -3.13 -8.09 0.87
C LEU A 43 -4.42 -8.14 1.68
N LYS A 44 -5.28 -7.10 1.62
CA LYS A 44 -6.56 -7.09 2.36
C LYS A 44 -7.46 -8.28 2.00
N PRO A 45 -7.86 -8.53 0.74
CA PRO A 45 -8.65 -9.70 0.37
C PRO A 45 -7.97 -11.03 0.72
N GLN A 46 -6.64 -11.10 0.63
CA GLN A 46 -5.91 -12.31 0.99
C GLN A 46 -5.99 -12.56 2.51
N THR A 47 -5.79 -11.53 3.33
CA THR A 47 -5.96 -11.58 4.78
C THR A 47 -7.40 -11.93 5.18
N TYR A 48 -8.42 -11.34 4.53
CA TYR A 48 -9.82 -11.73 4.77
C TYR A 48 -10.11 -13.19 4.39
N LYS A 49 -9.49 -13.69 3.32
CA LYS A 49 -9.58 -15.10 2.92
C LYS A 49 -8.90 -16.02 3.93
N GLU A 50 -7.73 -15.66 4.43
CA GLU A 50 -7.01 -16.42 5.45
C GLU A 50 -7.82 -16.49 6.75
N ILE A 51 -8.41 -15.37 7.20
CA ILE A 51 -9.28 -15.34 8.38
C ILE A 51 -10.54 -16.23 8.18
N GLU A 52 -11.15 -16.18 6.98
CA GLU A 52 -12.25 -17.09 6.66
C GLU A 52 -11.84 -18.55 6.62
N GLU A 53 -10.64 -18.84 6.13
CA GLU A 53 -10.10 -20.19 6.09
C GLU A 53 -9.80 -20.70 7.52
N MET A 54 -9.25 -19.86 8.40
CA MET A 54 -9.09 -20.18 9.82
C MET A 54 -10.44 -20.48 10.49
N ARG A 55 -11.50 -19.73 10.16
CA ARG A 55 -12.87 -20.03 10.64
C ARG A 55 -13.37 -21.37 10.10
N ARG A 56 -13.16 -21.67 8.81
CA ARG A 56 -13.56 -22.94 8.18
C ARG A 56 -12.84 -24.13 8.81
N GLN A 57 -11.57 -23.96 9.16
CA GLN A 57 -10.75 -24.96 9.85
C GLN A 57 -11.06 -25.04 11.35
N ARG A 58 -12.03 -24.25 11.86
CA ARG A 58 -12.42 -24.17 13.27
C ARG A 58 -11.28 -23.78 14.21
N LEU A 59 -10.27 -23.05 13.69
CA LEU A 59 -9.17 -22.50 14.48
C LEU A 59 -9.62 -21.25 15.26
N ILE A 60 -10.67 -20.59 14.80
CA ILE A 60 -11.30 -19.43 15.44
C ILE A 60 -12.82 -19.58 15.36
N THR A 61 -13.52 -18.99 16.33
CA THR A 61 -14.98 -18.89 16.37
C THR A 61 -15.52 -17.89 15.34
N LYS A 62 -16.85 -17.89 15.18
CA LYS A 62 -17.51 -16.93 14.27
C LYS A 62 -17.44 -15.51 14.83
N GLU A 63 -17.53 -15.38 16.15
CA GLU A 63 -17.42 -14.15 16.91
C GLU A 63 -16.02 -13.57 16.74
N GLU A 64 -14.96 -14.34 17.02
CA GLU A 64 -13.56 -13.91 16.81
C GLU A 64 -13.28 -13.53 15.35
N CYS A 65 -13.81 -14.30 14.39
CA CYS A 65 -13.69 -13.95 12.97
C CYS A 65 -14.35 -12.60 12.64
N THR A 66 -15.46 -12.27 13.31
CA THR A 66 -16.16 -10.98 13.11
C THR A 66 -15.36 -9.84 13.73
N GLU A 67 -14.92 -10.00 14.98
CA GLU A 67 -14.12 -9.01 15.70
C GLU A 67 -12.80 -8.70 14.98
N ILE A 68 -12.08 -9.72 14.50
CA ILE A 68 -10.83 -9.54 13.74
C ILE A 68 -11.09 -8.72 12.46
N LYS A 69 -12.20 -8.98 11.77
CA LYS A 69 -12.55 -8.22 10.56
C LYS A 69 -12.93 -6.78 10.85
N GLU A 70 -13.60 -6.51 11.97
CA GLU A 70 -13.95 -5.16 12.40
C GLU A 70 -12.70 -4.37 12.82
N ALA A 71 -11.82 -4.96 13.62
CA ALA A 71 -10.54 -4.35 14.00
C ALA A 71 -9.66 -3.99 12.79
N ILE A 72 -9.66 -4.82 11.75
CA ILE A 72 -8.98 -4.52 10.48
C ILE A 72 -9.62 -3.30 9.81
N ARG A 73 -10.95 -3.22 9.71
CA ARG A 73 -11.65 -2.06 9.11
C ARG A 73 -11.39 -0.77 9.88
N GLU A 74 -11.41 -0.82 11.21
CA GLU A 74 -11.12 0.36 12.05
C GLU A 74 -9.69 0.87 11.86
N THR A 75 -8.72 -0.04 11.80
CA THR A 75 -7.32 0.29 11.54
C THR A 75 -7.15 0.93 10.15
N GLU A 76 -7.91 0.48 9.15
CA GLU A 76 -7.94 1.07 7.81
C GLU A 76 -8.47 2.51 7.82
N SER A 77 -9.60 2.74 8.51
CA SER A 77 -10.18 4.07 8.69
C SER A 77 -9.18 5.02 9.36
N LEU A 78 -8.51 4.57 10.42
CA LEU A 78 -7.49 5.35 11.12
C LEU A 78 -6.31 5.72 10.21
N THR A 79 -5.86 4.79 9.36
CA THR A 79 -4.76 5.01 8.41
C THR A 79 -5.15 6.03 7.33
N GLU A 80 -6.40 6.00 6.86
CA GLU A 80 -6.93 6.97 5.90
C GLU A 80 -7.04 8.36 6.53
N ILE A 81 -7.59 8.46 7.75
CA ILE A 81 -7.67 9.71 8.52
C ILE A 81 -6.27 10.31 8.71
N LYS A 82 -5.29 9.49 9.14
CA LYS A 82 -3.91 9.94 9.32
C LYS A 82 -3.32 10.52 8.03
N SER A 83 -3.57 9.86 6.89
CA SER A 83 -3.09 10.33 5.59
C SER A 83 -3.70 11.68 5.18
N LYS A 84 -5.01 11.86 5.42
CA LYS A 84 -5.70 13.13 5.21
C LYS A 84 -5.15 14.24 6.10
N VAL A 85 -4.93 13.95 7.38
CA VAL A 85 -4.35 14.91 8.33
C VAL A 85 -2.95 15.35 7.88
N ILE A 86 -2.10 14.42 7.48
CA ILE A 86 -0.76 14.75 6.96
C ILE A 86 -0.87 15.66 5.74
N SER A 87 -1.73 15.34 4.77
CA SER A 87 -1.93 16.17 3.59
C SER A 87 -2.42 17.58 3.93
N ILE A 88 -3.33 17.71 4.91
CA ILE A 88 -3.80 19.01 5.40
C ILE A 88 -2.66 19.80 6.03
N LEU A 89 -1.84 19.15 6.86
CA LEU A 89 -0.70 19.78 7.52
C LEU A 89 0.35 20.24 6.50
N GLU A 90 0.71 19.40 5.53
CA GLU A 90 1.64 19.75 4.46
C GLU A 90 1.15 20.96 3.66
N ASN A 91 -0.13 20.97 3.26
CA ASN A 91 -0.73 22.10 2.55
C ASN A 91 -0.74 23.38 3.40
N SER A 92 -0.94 23.26 4.71
CA SER A 92 -0.92 24.39 5.63
C SER A 92 0.49 24.96 5.78
N LEU A 93 1.50 24.09 5.90
CA LEU A 93 2.91 24.48 5.96
C LEU A 93 3.36 25.17 4.66
N ILE A 94 2.95 24.68 3.49
CA ILE A 94 3.24 25.31 2.20
C ILE A 94 2.68 26.73 2.15
N LYS A 95 1.43 26.94 2.56
CA LYS A 95 0.80 28.27 2.61
C LYS A 95 1.53 29.22 3.55
N ILE A 96 1.92 28.74 4.73
CA ILE A 96 2.68 29.53 5.71
C ILE A 96 4.05 29.91 5.11
N ALA A 97 4.78 28.96 4.53
CA ALA A 97 6.07 29.22 3.90
C ALA A 97 5.96 30.23 2.75
N GLN A 98 4.94 30.13 1.91
CA GLN A 98 4.67 31.10 0.84
C GLN A 98 4.37 32.51 1.36
N ASN A 99 3.76 32.64 2.53
CA ASN A 99 3.48 33.94 3.14
C ASN A 99 4.70 34.56 3.84
N ILE A 100 5.62 33.75 4.34
CA ILE A 100 6.86 34.21 4.98
C ILE A 100 7.93 34.61 3.94
N LEU A 101 7.93 33.97 2.77
CA LEU A 101 8.88 34.25 1.67
C LEU A 101 8.44 35.39 0.74
N LYS A 102 7.31 36.05 1.04
CA LYS A 102 6.90 37.32 0.41
C LYS A 102 7.43 38.49 1.23
#